data_AF-A0A9D0GDK8-F1
#
_entry.id   AF-A0A9D0GDK8-F1
#
_cell.length_a   1.000
_cell.length_b   1.000
_cell.length_c   1.000
_cell.angle_alpha   90.00
_cell.angle_beta   90.00
_cell.angle_gamma   90.00
#
_symmetry.space_group_name_H-M   'P 1'
#
loop_
_entity.id
_entity.type
_entity.pdbx_description
1 polymer ?
#
loop_
_entity_poly.entity_id
_entity_poly.type
_entity_poly.pdbx_seq_one_letter_code
_entity_poly.pdbx_strand_id
1 'polypeptide(L)'
;ARAMATSMGLSFKRLQCTPDLLPNDITGVEVFDQGTARFEFQPGPVFVNILLADEINRATPRTQSALLDAMQERQVTVGNVTHPLPAPFLVLATQNPIEYEGTFPLPEAQLDRFLMRLSLGYPETQDEIQILRNQRKRHPIDVIEPVVDGSQLLALHDVVTDVHVDETIERYILSIVQATREHPDLALGASPRGSLALYKTSQAWAALQGRDFVLPDDVKMLAPLTLSHRLILKPDSQLRGRTAQAIIHEILDQTPLALGEEIP
;
A
#
# COMPACT_ATOMS: atom_id res chain seq x y z
N ALA A 1 -11.18 5.18 -2.24
CA ALA A 1 -10.69 5.75 -0.96
C ALA A 1 -11.84 6.31 -0.09
N ARG A 2 -12.48 7.44 -0.48
CA ARG A 2 -13.55 8.05 0.33
C ARG A 2 -14.70 7.10 0.67
N ALA A 3 -15.19 6.34 -0.31
CA ALA A 3 -16.27 5.37 -0.11
C ALA A 3 -15.93 4.35 0.99
N MET A 4 -14.71 3.80 0.95
CA MET A 4 -14.21 2.85 1.95
C MET A 4 -14.10 3.48 3.35
N ALA A 5 -13.61 4.72 3.44
CA ALA A 5 -13.55 5.42 4.72
C ALA A 5 -14.95 5.64 5.31
N THR A 6 -15.89 6.14 4.51
CA THR A 6 -17.28 6.36 4.94
C THR A 6 -17.96 5.07 5.37
N SER A 7 -17.84 3.99 4.58
CA SER A 7 -18.44 2.69 4.94
C SER A 7 -17.84 2.08 6.20
N MET A 8 -16.60 2.45 6.55
CA MET A 8 -15.89 1.93 7.73
C MET A 8 -15.95 2.86 8.94
N GLY A 9 -16.70 3.98 8.86
CA GLY A 9 -16.75 4.97 9.93
C GLY A 9 -15.40 5.66 10.21
N LEU A 10 -14.51 5.73 9.22
CA LEU A 10 -13.16 6.25 9.33
C LEU A 10 -13.03 7.68 8.79
N SER A 11 -12.13 8.46 9.38
CA SER A 11 -11.78 9.79 8.87
C SER A 11 -10.98 9.70 7.56
N PHE A 12 -11.25 10.63 6.64
CA PHE A 12 -10.65 10.65 5.31
C PHE A 12 -10.15 12.04 4.94
N LYS A 13 -9.01 12.09 4.27
CA LYS A 13 -8.54 13.31 3.60
C LYS A 13 -7.89 12.98 2.27
N ARG A 14 -8.09 13.88 1.30
CA ARG A 14 -7.40 13.88 0.02
C ARG A 14 -6.34 14.97 0.05
N LEU A 15 -5.11 14.60 -0.26
CA LEU A 15 -3.97 15.48 -0.44
C LEU A 15 -3.56 15.40 -1.91
N GLN A 16 -3.63 16.53 -2.61
CA GLN A 16 -3.08 16.64 -3.95
C GLN A 16 -1.59 16.99 -3.82
N CYS A 17 -0.71 16.14 -4.33
CA CYS A 17 0.71 16.45 -4.36
C CYS A 17 1.03 17.42 -5.51
N THR A 18 1.72 18.49 -5.17
CA THR A 18 2.15 19.54 -6.09
C THR A 18 3.63 19.89 -5.84
N PRO A 19 4.33 20.50 -6.80
CA PRO A 19 5.75 20.83 -6.66
C PRO A 19 6.06 21.83 -5.52
N ASP A 20 5.08 22.64 -5.14
CA ASP A 20 5.15 23.64 -4.08
C ASP A 20 4.78 23.11 -2.69
N LEU A 21 4.25 21.88 -2.60
CA LEU A 21 3.85 21.27 -1.33
C LEU A 21 5.06 21.08 -0.41
N LEU A 22 5.00 21.65 0.80
CA LEU A 22 6.06 21.56 1.80
C LEU A 22 5.83 20.36 2.74
N PRO A 23 6.89 19.83 3.37
CA PRO A 23 6.76 18.78 4.40
C PRO A 23 5.76 19.14 5.51
N ASN A 24 5.79 20.39 5.96
CA ASN A 24 4.93 20.87 7.05
C ASN A 24 3.46 20.96 6.64
N ASP A 25 3.16 21.10 5.34
CA ASP A 25 1.77 21.05 4.84
C ASP A 25 1.19 19.63 4.95
N ILE A 26 2.04 18.62 5.14
CA ILE A 26 1.68 17.21 5.35
C ILE A 26 1.64 16.88 6.84
N THR A 27 2.68 17.26 7.58
CA THR A 27 2.88 16.90 8.99
C THR A 27 2.17 17.84 9.97
N GLY A 28 1.83 19.05 9.56
CA GLY A 28 1.31 20.09 10.44
C GLY A 28 2.39 21.06 10.91
N VAL A 29 1.95 22.12 11.58
CA VAL A 29 2.76 23.26 12.02
C VAL A 29 2.39 23.68 13.44
N GLU A 30 3.32 24.34 14.14
CA GLU A 30 3.01 25.08 15.36
C GLU A 30 2.69 26.53 14.99
N VAL A 31 1.51 27.00 15.40
CA VAL A 31 1.04 28.37 15.18
C VAL A 31 0.98 29.07 16.53
N PHE A 32 1.52 30.28 16.62
CA PHE A 32 1.42 31.08 17.83
C PHE A 32 0.01 31.65 17.99
N ASP A 33 -0.73 31.20 19.00
CA ASP A 33 -2.00 31.77 19.39
C ASP A 33 -1.77 33.01 20.26
N GLN A 34 -2.20 34.18 19.77
CA GLN A 34 -2.03 35.46 20.45
C GLN A 34 -2.90 35.60 21.71
N GLY A 35 -4.03 34.90 21.79
CA GLY A 35 -4.95 34.93 22.92
C GLY A 35 -4.43 34.12 24.10
N THR A 36 -3.85 32.95 23.84
CA THR A 36 -3.25 32.09 24.88
C THR A 36 -1.76 32.37 25.11
N ALA A 37 -1.13 33.14 24.22
CA ALA A 37 0.32 33.40 24.18
C ALA A 37 1.16 32.12 24.15
N ARG A 38 0.66 31.10 23.44
CA ARG A 38 1.28 29.76 23.33
C ARG A 38 1.35 29.31 21.89
N PHE A 39 2.31 28.45 21.59
CA PHE A 39 2.33 27.71 20.34
C PHE A 39 1.32 26.56 20.43
N GLU A 40 0.39 26.52 19.49
CA GLU A 40 -0.60 25.46 19.34
C GLU A 40 -0.31 24.66 18.08
N PHE A 41 -0.33 23.33 18.21
CA PHE A 41 -0.13 22.44 17.09
C PHE A 41 -1.38 22.38 16.22
N GLN A 42 -1.22 22.70 14.94
CA GLN A 42 -2.23 22.51 13.91
C GLN A 42 -1.91 21.26 13.09
N PRO A 43 -2.71 20.18 13.22
CA PRO A 43 -2.42 18.91 12.57
C PRO A 43 -2.54 18.99 11.05
N GLY A 44 -1.55 18.42 10.37
CA GLY A 44 -1.56 18.26 8.92
C GLY A 44 -2.54 17.18 8.43
N PRO A 45 -2.64 16.98 7.10
CA PRO A 45 -3.55 16.01 6.49
C PRO A 45 -3.26 14.55 6.82
N VAL A 46 -2.09 14.19 7.37
CA VAL A 46 -1.79 12.81 7.80
C VAL A 46 -2.54 12.38 9.06
N PHE A 47 -3.13 13.31 9.82
CA PHE A 47 -3.91 13.02 11.02
C PHE A 47 -5.35 12.59 10.69
N VAL A 48 -5.48 11.60 9.81
CA VAL A 48 -6.74 10.93 9.45
C VAL A 48 -6.49 9.43 9.30
N ASN A 49 -7.54 8.62 9.32
CA ASN A 49 -7.40 7.17 9.19
C ASN A 49 -7.05 6.74 7.77
N ILE A 50 -7.64 7.37 6.75
CA ILE A 50 -7.36 7.10 5.33
C ILE A 50 -6.94 8.39 4.63
N LEU A 51 -5.67 8.44 4.22
CA LEU A 51 -5.12 9.52 3.40
C LEU A 51 -4.98 9.06 1.96
N LEU A 52 -5.60 9.78 1.02
CA LEU A 52 -5.32 9.64 -0.41
C LEU A 52 -4.31 10.73 -0.82
N ALA A 53 -3.08 10.33 -1.13
CA ALA A 53 -2.03 11.20 -1.67
C ALA A 53 -1.98 11.06 -3.19
N ASP A 54 -2.65 11.98 -3.88
CA ASP A 54 -2.72 11.94 -5.35
C ASP A 54 -1.47 12.51 -5.99
N GLU A 55 -0.98 11.82 -7.03
CA GLU A 55 0.18 12.22 -7.82
C GLU A 55 1.43 12.45 -6.95
N ILE A 56 1.73 11.50 -6.05
CA ILE A 56 2.85 11.61 -5.09
C ILE A 56 4.19 11.92 -5.77
N ASN A 57 4.35 11.51 -7.03
CA ASN A 57 5.51 11.81 -7.85
C ASN A 57 5.64 13.30 -8.23
N ARG A 58 4.64 14.17 -8.01
CA ARG A 58 4.75 15.62 -8.24
C ARG A 58 5.31 16.38 -7.04
N ALA A 59 5.25 15.78 -5.85
CA ALA A 59 5.85 16.37 -4.65
C ALA A 59 7.38 16.27 -4.70
N THR A 60 8.08 17.23 -4.09
CA THR A 60 9.53 17.18 -3.96
C THR A 60 9.99 15.96 -3.15
N PRO A 61 11.22 15.44 -3.35
CA PRO A 61 11.72 14.29 -2.59
C PRO A 61 11.65 14.47 -1.06
N ARG A 62 11.83 15.71 -0.57
CA ARG A 62 11.74 16.02 0.87
C ARG A 62 10.31 15.86 1.38
N THR A 63 9.33 16.31 0.60
CA THR A 63 7.91 16.20 0.93
C THR A 63 7.43 14.76 0.84
N GLN A 64 7.89 13.99 -0.15
CA GLN A 64 7.65 12.54 -0.24
C GLN A 64 8.18 11.82 1.00
N SER A 65 9.42 12.10 1.41
CA SER A 65 10.01 11.50 2.62
C SER A 65 9.18 11.80 3.88
N ALA A 66 8.71 13.04 4.07
CA ALA A 66 7.90 13.39 5.23
C ALA A 66 6.59 12.57 5.34
N LEU A 67 5.91 12.34 4.20
CA LEU A 67 4.73 11.48 4.16
C LEU A 67 5.08 10.01 4.46
N LEU A 68 6.17 9.50 3.88
CA LEU A 68 6.58 8.12 4.04
C LEU A 68 7.12 7.80 5.43
N ASP A 69 7.78 8.77 6.07
CA ASP A 69 8.24 8.67 7.45
C ASP A 69 7.05 8.67 8.40
N ALA A 70 6.05 9.54 8.20
CA ALA A 70 4.79 9.49 8.94
C ALA A 70 4.06 8.14 8.77
N MET A 71 4.07 7.58 7.55
CA MET A 71 3.52 6.26 7.26
C MET A 71 4.27 5.13 7.97
N GLN A 72 5.59 5.21 8.04
CA GLN A 72 6.45 4.18 8.62
C GLN A 72 6.43 4.23 10.16
N GLU A 73 6.59 5.42 10.73
CA GLU A 73 6.71 5.63 12.18
C GLU A 73 5.35 5.70 12.89
N ARG A 74 4.25 5.90 12.13
CA ARG A 74 2.89 6.07 12.67
C ARG A 74 2.76 7.23 13.66
N GLN A 75 3.66 8.19 13.57
CA GLN A 75 3.70 9.40 14.39
C GLN A 75 4.43 10.50 13.62
N VAL A 76 4.25 11.73 14.07
CA VAL A 76 4.90 12.91 13.51
C VAL A 76 5.48 13.73 14.66
N THR A 77 6.73 14.16 14.52
CA THR A 77 7.36 15.07 15.48
C THR A 77 7.44 16.47 14.88
N VAL A 78 6.86 17.45 15.57
CA VAL A 78 6.97 18.88 15.24
C VAL A 78 7.58 19.60 16.44
N GLY A 79 8.65 20.36 16.20
CA GLY A 79 9.45 20.93 17.28
C GLY A 79 10.04 19.82 18.16
N ASN A 80 9.65 19.81 19.44
CA ASN A 80 10.08 18.80 20.43
C ASN A 80 8.92 17.89 20.89
N VAL A 81 7.77 17.93 20.21
CA VAL A 81 6.57 17.17 20.60
C VAL A 81 6.25 16.15 19.52
N THR A 82 6.06 14.90 19.93
CA THR A 82 5.65 13.79 19.06
C THR A 82 4.15 13.57 19.19
N HIS A 83 3.47 13.54 18.04
CA HIS A 83 2.03 13.35 17.92
C HIS A 83 1.76 12.01 17.22
N PRO A 84 1.05 11.06 17.88
CA PRO A 84 0.69 9.80 17.26
C PRO A 84 -0.38 10.01 16.17
N LEU A 85 -0.31 9.21 15.11
CA LEU A 85 -1.34 9.16 14.08
C LEU A 85 -2.53 8.29 14.53
N PRO A 86 -3.75 8.55 14.05
CA PRO A 86 -4.92 7.76 14.43
C PRO A 86 -4.79 6.31 13.94
N ALA A 87 -5.24 5.34 14.74
CA ALA A 87 -5.27 3.94 14.36
C ALA A 87 -6.71 3.48 14.03
N PRO A 88 -6.95 2.74 12.92
CA PRO A 88 -5.98 2.36 11.88
C PRO A 88 -5.57 3.56 11.00
N PHE A 89 -4.36 3.49 10.43
CA PHE A 89 -3.82 4.48 9.48
C PHE A 89 -3.43 3.82 8.15
N LEU A 90 -3.99 4.31 7.04
CA LEU A 90 -3.73 3.84 5.68
C LEU A 90 -3.43 5.02 4.74
N VAL A 91 -2.32 4.92 4.00
CA VAL A 91 -2.01 5.84 2.90
C VAL A 91 -2.25 5.12 1.59
N LEU A 92 -3.07 5.71 0.73
CA LEU A 92 -3.24 5.34 -0.67
C LEU A 92 -2.53 6.40 -1.50
N ALA A 93 -1.47 6.02 -2.22
CA ALA A 93 -0.74 6.94 -3.08
C ALA A 93 -0.97 6.60 -4.56
N THR A 94 -1.19 7.62 -5.39
CA THR A 94 -1.31 7.45 -6.85
C THR A 94 -0.11 8.08 -7.55
N GLN A 95 0.27 7.52 -8.70
CA GLN A 95 1.31 8.07 -9.56
C GLN A 95 0.75 8.13 -10.98
N ASN A 96 0.93 9.27 -11.66
CA ASN A 96 0.60 9.38 -13.08
C ASN A 96 1.86 9.02 -13.90
N PRO A 97 1.85 7.92 -14.68
CA PRO A 97 3.04 7.47 -15.41
C PRO A 97 3.36 8.27 -16.68
N ILE A 98 2.44 9.14 -17.15
CA ILE A 98 2.53 9.82 -18.45
C ILE A 98 3.05 11.27 -18.33
N GLU A 99 3.17 11.83 -17.12
CA GLU A 99 3.66 13.20 -16.91
C GLU A 99 5.19 13.24 -16.86
N TYR A 100 5.81 13.87 -17.86
CA TYR A 100 7.28 13.93 -18.00
C TYR A 100 7.90 15.20 -17.40
N GLU A 101 7.13 16.28 -17.20
CA GLU A 101 7.67 17.54 -16.67
C GLU A 101 7.31 17.73 -15.19
N GLY A 102 8.33 17.98 -14.36
CA GLY A 102 8.13 18.34 -12.95
C GLY A 102 7.80 17.18 -12.02
N THR A 103 8.06 15.93 -12.42
CA THR A 103 7.87 14.75 -11.55
C THR A 103 9.19 14.23 -10.98
N PHE A 104 9.15 13.82 -9.72
CA PHE A 104 10.19 13.14 -8.97
C PHE A 104 9.75 11.69 -8.70
N PRO A 105 10.29 10.69 -9.43
CA PRO A 105 9.94 9.30 -9.18
C PRO A 105 10.36 8.89 -7.76
N LEU A 106 9.57 8.02 -7.13
CA LEU A 106 9.94 7.48 -5.82
C LEU A 106 11.12 6.52 -5.98
N PRO A 107 12.22 6.71 -5.23
CA PRO A 107 13.29 5.72 -5.13
C PRO A 107 12.75 4.35 -4.69
N GLU A 108 13.44 3.29 -5.05
CA GLU A 108 13.00 1.91 -4.78
C GLU A 108 12.92 1.62 -3.27
N ALA A 109 13.84 2.19 -2.49
CA ALA A 109 13.79 2.14 -1.03
C ALA A 109 12.53 2.80 -0.43
N GLN A 110 11.95 3.78 -1.12
CA GLN A 110 10.68 4.40 -0.75
C GLN A 110 9.49 3.57 -1.20
N LEU A 111 9.51 3.04 -2.43
CA LEU A 111 8.47 2.15 -2.93
C LEU A 111 8.32 0.87 -2.08
N ASP A 112 9.43 0.33 -1.56
CA ASP A 112 9.42 -0.85 -0.68
C ASP A 112 8.59 -0.64 0.61
N ARG A 113 8.31 0.62 0.98
CA ARG A 113 7.43 0.96 2.10
C ARG A 113 5.95 0.70 1.85
N PHE A 114 5.53 0.60 0.59
CA PHE A 114 4.15 0.27 0.24
C PHE A 114 3.92 -1.24 0.30
N LEU A 115 2.80 -1.64 0.92
CA LEU A 115 2.44 -3.05 1.06
C LEU A 115 2.18 -3.71 -0.30
N MET A 116 1.42 -3.02 -1.15
CA MET A 116 1.03 -3.46 -2.49
C MET A 116 1.14 -2.32 -3.49
N ARG A 117 1.34 -2.67 -4.77
CA ARG A 117 1.16 -1.77 -5.91
C ARG A 117 0.09 -2.34 -6.83
N LEU A 118 -0.88 -1.50 -7.18
CA LEU A 118 -1.99 -1.83 -8.07
C LEU A 118 -1.87 -1.02 -9.36
N SER A 119 -2.24 -1.64 -10.48
CA SER A 119 -2.37 -0.96 -11.77
C SER A 119 -3.85 -0.81 -12.08
N LEU A 120 -4.34 0.42 -12.15
CA LEU A 120 -5.72 0.70 -12.54
C LEU A 120 -5.82 0.80 -14.06
N GLY A 121 -6.52 -0.17 -14.67
CA GLY A 121 -6.97 -0.09 -16.05
C GLY A 121 -8.31 0.64 -16.16
N TYR A 122 -8.84 0.71 -17.38
CA TYR A 122 -10.22 1.11 -17.59
C TYR A 122 -11.18 -0.02 -17.15
N PRO A 123 -12.35 0.32 -16.60
CA PRO A 123 -13.37 -0.67 -16.28
C PRO A 123 -13.84 -1.38 -17.56
N GLU A 124 -14.36 -2.61 -17.40
CA GLU A 124 -15.01 -3.28 -18.52
C GLU A 124 -16.30 -2.54 -18.92
N THR A 125 -16.74 -2.70 -20.16
CA THR A 125 -17.92 -1.98 -20.70
C THR A 125 -19.17 -2.17 -19.84
N GLN A 126 -19.38 -3.36 -19.25
CA GLN A 126 -20.53 -3.61 -18.39
C GLN A 126 -20.46 -2.84 -17.07
N ASP A 127 -19.27 -2.80 -16.45
CA ASP A 127 -19.04 -2.02 -15.23
C ASP A 127 -19.17 -0.52 -15.50
N GLU A 128 -18.69 -0.05 -16.65
CA GLU A 128 -18.81 1.35 -17.06
C GLU A 128 -20.27 1.77 -17.26
N ILE A 129 -21.09 0.91 -17.89
CA ILE A 129 -22.54 1.11 -17.99
C ILE A 129 -23.18 1.20 -16.60
N GLN A 130 -22.75 0.37 -15.65
CA GLN A 130 -23.28 0.38 -14.29
C GLN A 130 -22.88 1.66 -13.55
N ILE A 131 -21.64 2.15 -13.73
CA ILE A 131 -21.18 3.43 -13.18
C ILE A 131 -22.05 4.57 -13.69
N LEU A 132 -22.32 4.63 -15.00
CA LEU A 132 -23.19 5.65 -15.60
C LEU A 132 -24.62 5.61 -15.03
N ARG A 133 -25.18 4.41 -14.86
CA ARG A 133 -26.52 4.23 -14.27
C ARG A 133 -26.58 4.69 -12.82
N ASN A 134 -25.58 4.33 -12.01
CA ASN A 134 -25.52 4.64 -10.59
C ASN A 134 -25.37 6.15 -10.32
N GLN A 135 -24.72 6.89 -11.23
CA GLN A 135 -24.52 8.34 -11.08
C GLN A 135 -25.64 9.20 -11.69
N ARG A 136 -26.70 8.59 -12.25
CA ARG A 136 -27.74 9.32 -13.00
C ARG A 136 -28.50 10.39 -12.20
N LYS A 137 -28.70 10.19 -10.89
CA LYS A 137 -29.52 11.09 -10.05
C LYS A 137 -28.72 11.77 -8.95
N ARG A 138 -27.92 11.00 -8.21
CA ARG A 138 -27.09 11.46 -7.10
C ARG A 138 -25.82 10.63 -7.07
N HIS A 139 -24.72 11.22 -6.64
CA HIS A 139 -23.46 10.48 -6.52
C HIS A 139 -23.61 9.43 -5.40
N PRO A 140 -23.26 8.14 -5.62
CA PRO A 140 -23.42 7.09 -4.60
C PRO A 140 -22.72 7.41 -3.27
N ILE A 141 -21.63 8.17 -3.32
CA ILE A 141 -20.89 8.62 -2.13
C ILE A 141 -21.75 9.39 -1.11
N ASP A 142 -22.82 10.06 -1.56
CA ASP A 142 -23.65 10.90 -0.70
C ASP A 142 -24.71 10.10 0.09
N VAL A 143 -24.79 8.79 -0.17
CA VAL A 143 -25.77 7.88 0.45
C VAL A 143 -25.12 6.67 1.12
N ILE A 144 -23.78 6.59 1.13
CA ILE A 144 -23.08 5.51 1.84
C ILE A 144 -23.23 5.74 3.34
N GLU A 145 -23.67 4.69 4.03
CA GLU A 145 -23.73 4.64 5.48
C GLU A 145 -22.61 3.73 6.03
N PRO A 146 -22.09 3.99 7.24
CA PRO A 146 -21.15 3.10 7.89
C PRO A 146 -21.77 1.72 8.12
N VAL A 147 -21.06 0.67 7.73
CA VAL A 147 -21.45 -0.74 7.98
C VAL A 147 -20.68 -1.36 9.15
N VAL A 148 -19.63 -0.67 9.62
CA VAL A 148 -18.81 -1.06 10.77
C VAL A 148 -18.35 0.21 11.51
N ASP A 149 -18.13 0.09 12.82
CA ASP A 149 -17.44 1.11 13.60
C ASP A 149 -15.93 0.96 13.41
N GLY A 150 -15.26 2.05 12.99
CA GLY A 150 -13.83 2.08 12.75
C GLY A 150 -12.99 1.64 13.97
N SER A 151 -13.51 1.80 15.19
CA SER A 151 -12.85 1.33 16.42
C SER A 151 -12.71 -0.21 16.47
N GLN A 152 -13.64 -0.93 15.86
CA GLN A 152 -13.67 -2.40 15.85
C GLN A 152 -12.66 -3.00 14.86
N LEU A 153 -12.19 -2.22 13.88
CA LEU A 153 -11.26 -2.70 12.87
C LEU A 153 -9.92 -3.15 13.46
N LEU A 154 -9.48 -2.54 14.56
CA LEU A 154 -8.24 -2.94 15.21
C LEU A 154 -8.36 -4.35 15.80
N ALA A 155 -9.54 -4.75 16.28
CA ALA A 155 -9.78 -6.11 16.75
C ALA A 155 -9.76 -7.14 15.61
N LEU A 156 -10.04 -6.72 14.36
CA LEU A 156 -9.94 -7.61 13.19
C LEU A 156 -8.49 -7.91 12.80
N HIS A 157 -7.51 -7.13 13.26
CA HIS A 157 -6.11 -7.48 13.03
C HIS A 157 -5.75 -8.81 13.70
N ASP A 158 -6.24 -9.05 14.92
CA ASP A 158 -5.97 -10.29 15.66
C ASP A 158 -6.56 -11.50 14.91
N VAL A 159 -7.78 -11.36 14.39
CA VAL A 159 -8.44 -12.39 13.56
C VAL A 159 -7.61 -12.74 12.32
N VAL A 160 -7.03 -11.73 11.65
CA VAL A 160 -6.17 -11.96 10.48
C VAL A 160 -4.86 -12.63 10.89
N THR A 161 -4.26 -12.23 12.01
CA THR A 161 -3.00 -12.83 12.47
C THR A 161 -3.15 -14.26 12.98
N ASP A 162 -4.35 -14.63 13.43
CA ASP A 162 -4.69 -15.99 13.89
C ASP A 162 -4.92 -16.97 12.73
N VAL A 163 -5.03 -16.49 11.48
CA VAL A 163 -5.10 -17.37 10.30
C VAL A 163 -3.83 -18.20 10.20
N HIS A 164 -4.00 -19.52 10.19
CA HIS A 164 -2.90 -20.46 10.14
C HIS A 164 -2.15 -20.40 8.81
N VAL A 165 -0.82 -20.33 8.89
CA VAL A 165 0.08 -20.49 7.75
C VAL A 165 0.97 -21.69 8.04
N ASP A 166 0.77 -22.76 7.28
CA ASP A 166 1.57 -23.98 7.42
C ASP A 166 3.03 -23.72 7.00
N GLU A 167 3.97 -24.45 7.60
CA GLU A 167 5.40 -24.33 7.32
C GLU A 167 5.71 -24.54 5.83
N THR A 168 4.97 -25.40 5.12
CA THR A 168 5.12 -25.60 3.68
C THR A 168 4.81 -24.33 2.88
N ILE A 169 3.83 -23.53 3.33
CA ILE A 169 3.47 -22.24 2.72
C ILE A 169 4.53 -21.18 3.06
N GLU A 170 5.04 -21.16 4.29
CA GLU A 170 6.13 -20.26 4.68
C GLU A 170 7.38 -20.50 3.82
N ARG A 171 7.75 -21.77 3.65
CA ARG A 171 8.84 -22.19 2.77
C ARG A 171 8.56 -21.81 1.32
N TYR A 172 7.34 -21.99 0.83
CA TYR A 172 6.95 -21.59 -0.52
C TYR A 172 7.10 -20.08 -0.76
N ILE A 173 6.66 -19.24 0.19
CA ILE A 173 6.86 -17.79 0.14
C ILE A 173 8.36 -17.45 0.07
N LEU A 174 9.18 -18.09 0.90
CA LEU A 174 10.62 -17.89 0.89
C LEU A 174 11.27 -18.35 -0.41
N SER A 175 10.85 -19.49 -0.99
CA SER A 175 11.33 -19.99 -2.28
C SER A 175 11.04 -18.99 -3.40
N ILE A 176 9.83 -18.43 -3.46
CA ILE A 176 9.48 -17.39 -4.44
C ILE A 176 10.39 -16.17 -4.26
N VAL A 177 10.54 -15.67 -3.04
CA VAL A 177 11.37 -14.49 -2.77
C VAL A 177 12.84 -14.75 -3.07
N GLN A 178 13.38 -15.93 -2.75
CA GLN A 178 14.74 -16.30 -3.08
C GLN A 178 14.96 -16.39 -4.60
N ALA A 179 14.00 -16.98 -5.34
CA ALA A 179 14.04 -17.01 -6.79
C ALA A 179 14.10 -15.59 -7.38
N THR A 180 13.42 -14.60 -6.80
CA THR A 180 13.57 -13.19 -7.27
C THR A 180 14.98 -12.62 -7.04
N ARG A 181 15.73 -13.09 -6.04
CA ARG A 181 17.08 -12.60 -5.74
C ARG A 181 18.14 -13.21 -6.63
N GLU A 182 17.88 -14.42 -7.12
CA GLU A 182 18.78 -15.19 -7.98
C GLU A 182 18.42 -15.05 -9.48
N HIS A 183 17.28 -14.42 -9.80
CA HIS A 183 16.79 -14.32 -11.17
C HIS A 183 17.75 -13.53 -12.08
N PRO A 184 18.13 -14.06 -13.26
CA PRO A 184 19.16 -13.46 -14.11
C PRO A 184 18.77 -12.10 -14.69
N ASP A 185 17.47 -11.83 -14.87
CA ASP A 185 16.97 -10.54 -15.38
C ASP A 185 16.84 -9.43 -14.32
N LEU A 186 17.08 -9.75 -13.04
CA LEU A 186 16.92 -8.80 -11.93
C LEU A 186 18.28 -8.30 -11.43
N ALA A 187 18.39 -6.98 -11.27
CA ALA A 187 19.48 -6.32 -10.57
C ALA A 187 19.25 -6.30 -9.05
N LEU A 188 17.98 -6.28 -8.63
CA LEU A 188 17.57 -6.36 -7.23
C LEU A 188 16.29 -7.20 -7.12
N GLY A 189 16.33 -8.23 -6.27
CA GLY A 189 15.19 -9.04 -5.89
C GLY A 189 14.41 -8.49 -4.69
N ALA A 190 13.36 -9.20 -4.27
CA ALA A 190 12.51 -8.75 -3.17
C ALA A 190 13.24 -8.74 -1.80
N SER A 191 13.01 -7.66 -1.05
CA SER A 191 13.52 -7.47 0.32
C SER A 191 12.80 -8.40 1.33
N PRO A 192 13.28 -8.52 2.59
CA PRO A 192 12.54 -9.17 3.66
C PRO A 192 11.15 -8.56 3.93
N ARG A 193 10.94 -7.29 3.57
CA ARG A 193 9.61 -6.68 3.62
C ARG A 193 8.68 -7.26 2.57
N GLY A 194 9.23 -7.70 1.43
CA GLY A 194 8.53 -8.47 0.40
C GLY A 194 7.95 -9.77 0.92
N SER A 195 8.76 -10.60 1.60
CA SER A 195 8.27 -11.86 2.17
C SER A 195 7.22 -11.63 3.26
N LEU A 196 7.44 -10.65 4.14
CA LEU A 196 6.47 -10.32 5.19
C LEU A 196 5.16 -9.76 4.62
N ALA A 197 5.23 -8.94 3.58
CA ALA A 197 4.05 -8.44 2.88
C ALA A 197 3.26 -9.57 2.25
N LEU A 198 3.93 -10.49 1.54
CA LEU A 198 3.26 -11.63 0.91
C LEU A 198 2.58 -12.50 1.97
N TYR A 199 3.27 -12.85 3.05
CA TYR A 199 2.72 -13.60 4.18
C TYR A 199 1.45 -12.96 4.77
N LYS A 200 1.55 -11.69 5.20
CA LYS A 200 0.43 -10.99 5.86
C LYS A 200 -0.77 -10.80 4.93
N THR A 201 -0.50 -10.55 3.65
CA THR A 201 -1.57 -10.37 2.68
C THR A 201 -2.25 -11.68 2.35
N SER A 202 -1.52 -12.80 2.33
CA SER A 202 -2.11 -14.14 2.17
C SER A 202 -3.00 -14.51 3.34
N GLN A 203 -2.60 -14.23 4.58
CA GLN A 203 -3.47 -14.37 5.76
C GLN A 203 -4.74 -13.50 5.64
N ALA A 204 -4.58 -12.22 5.32
CA ALA A 204 -5.70 -11.30 5.17
C ALA A 204 -6.67 -11.76 4.07
N TRP A 205 -6.15 -12.28 2.97
CA TRP A 205 -6.97 -12.79 1.88
C TRP A 205 -7.73 -14.05 2.28
N ALA A 206 -7.08 -15.01 2.97
CA ALA A 206 -7.76 -16.18 3.50
C ALA A 206 -8.90 -15.81 4.47
N ALA A 207 -8.65 -14.87 5.39
CA ALA A 207 -9.68 -14.36 6.31
C ALA A 207 -10.86 -13.73 5.55
N LEU A 208 -10.59 -12.90 4.52
CA LEU A 208 -11.63 -12.30 3.67
C LEU A 208 -12.44 -13.33 2.88
N GLN A 209 -11.86 -14.50 2.60
CA GLN A 209 -12.54 -15.64 2.00
C GLN A 209 -13.25 -16.54 3.03
N GLY A 210 -13.26 -16.16 4.31
CA GLY A 210 -13.87 -16.93 5.39
C GLY A 210 -13.10 -18.19 5.78
N ARG A 211 -11.81 -18.28 5.46
CA ARG A 211 -10.92 -19.39 5.80
C ARG A 211 -10.01 -19.02 6.97
N ASP A 212 -9.70 -20.01 7.79
CA ASP A 212 -8.77 -19.95 8.92
C ASP A 212 -7.36 -20.47 8.57
N PHE A 213 -7.10 -20.81 7.29
CA PHE A 213 -5.78 -21.20 6.79
C PHE A 213 -5.49 -20.65 5.39
N VAL A 214 -4.20 -20.42 5.11
CA VAL A 214 -3.71 -19.95 3.81
C VAL A 214 -3.54 -21.10 2.82
N LEU A 215 -3.93 -20.85 1.57
CA LEU A 215 -3.69 -21.75 0.43
C LEU A 215 -2.52 -21.26 -0.43
N PRO A 216 -1.83 -22.17 -1.16
CA PRO A 216 -0.79 -21.78 -2.12
C PRO A 216 -1.28 -20.78 -3.18
N ASP A 217 -2.55 -20.91 -3.60
CA ASP A 217 -3.14 -20.02 -4.60
C ASP A 217 -3.32 -18.58 -4.08
N ASP A 218 -3.48 -18.39 -2.77
CA ASP A 218 -3.50 -17.07 -2.15
C ASP A 218 -2.14 -16.37 -2.32
N VAL A 219 -1.06 -17.13 -2.08
CA VAL A 219 0.32 -16.66 -2.27
C VAL A 219 0.57 -16.29 -3.74
N LYS A 220 0.18 -17.17 -4.67
CA LYS A 220 0.34 -16.93 -6.11
C LYS A 220 -0.40 -15.69 -6.58
N MET A 221 -1.64 -15.49 -6.11
CA MET A 221 -2.45 -14.34 -6.47
C MET A 221 -1.84 -13.03 -5.97
N LEU A 222 -1.30 -13.03 -4.75
CA LEU A 222 -0.79 -11.82 -4.10
C LEU A 222 0.68 -11.50 -4.42
N ALA A 223 1.44 -12.46 -4.91
CA ALA A 223 2.85 -12.27 -5.26
C ALA A 223 3.06 -11.13 -6.29
N PRO A 224 2.32 -11.03 -7.41
CA PRO A 224 2.44 -9.89 -8.31
C PRO A 224 2.10 -8.54 -7.66
N LEU A 225 1.11 -8.51 -6.76
CA LEU A 225 0.63 -7.28 -6.12
C LEU A 225 1.58 -6.77 -5.03
N THR A 226 2.31 -7.69 -4.40
CA THR A 226 3.23 -7.38 -3.29
C THR A 226 4.68 -7.29 -3.76
N LEU A 227 5.13 -8.08 -4.72
CA LEU A 227 6.56 -8.15 -5.06
C LEU A 227 6.95 -7.24 -6.24
N SER A 228 6.05 -6.96 -7.19
CA SER A 228 6.43 -6.32 -8.47
C SER A 228 7.14 -4.97 -8.32
N HIS A 229 6.74 -4.14 -7.36
CA HIS A 229 7.36 -2.83 -7.12
C HIS A 229 8.65 -2.88 -6.30
N ARG A 230 9.05 -4.08 -5.85
CA ARG A 230 10.28 -4.33 -5.10
C ARG A 230 11.40 -4.90 -5.96
N LEU A 231 11.14 -5.14 -7.25
CA LEU A 231 12.09 -5.73 -8.18
C LEU A 231 12.68 -4.65 -9.09
N ILE A 232 14.00 -4.67 -9.25
CA ILE A 232 14.71 -3.83 -10.23
C ILE A 232 15.22 -4.72 -11.34
N LEU A 233 14.81 -4.44 -12.57
CA LEU A 233 15.29 -5.17 -13.74
C LEU A 233 16.68 -4.66 -14.16
N LYS A 234 17.50 -5.55 -14.71
CA LYS A 234 18.73 -5.14 -15.40
C LYS A 234 18.40 -4.30 -16.65
N PRO A 235 19.25 -3.33 -17.03
CA PRO A 235 19.02 -2.51 -18.22
C PRO A 235 18.77 -3.32 -19.50
N ASP A 236 19.56 -4.39 -19.71
CA ASP A 236 19.40 -5.26 -20.89
C ASP A 236 18.04 -5.96 -20.94
N SER A 237 17.51 -6.37 -19.78
CA SER A 237 16.20 -7.02 -19.68
C SER A 237 15.06 -6.02 -19.92
N GLN A 238 15.21 -4.78 -19.45
CA GLN A 238 14.28 -3.69 -19.76
C GLN A 238 14.25 -3.39 -21.26
N LEU A 239 15.41 -3.33 -21.93
CA LEU A 239 15.50 -3.12 -23.39
C LEU A 239 14.82 -4.22 -24.21
N ARG A 240 14.77 -5.45 -23.68
CA ARG A 240 14.03 -6.58 -24.26
C ARG A 240 12.52 -6.55 -23.96
N GLY A 241 12.03 -5.52 -23.27
CA GLY A 241 10.61 -5.37 -22.91
C GLY A 241 10.15 -6.28 -21.78
N ARG A 242 11.07 -6.86 -20.98
CA ARG A 242 10.69 -7.64 -19.79
C ARG A 242 10.09 -6.70 -18.74
N THR A 243 9.14 -7.23 -17.95
CA THR A 243 8.52 -6.50 -16.83
C THR A 243 8.67 -7.30 -15.54
N ALA A 244 8.66 -6.61 -14.39
CA ALA A 244 8.72 -7.25 -13.08
C ALA A 244 7.56 -8.24 -12.88
N GLN A 245 6.37 -7.88 -13.36
CA GLN A 245 5.19 -8.73 -13.28
C GLN A 245 5.35 -10.02 -14.11
N ALA A 246 5.88 -9.93 -15.34
CA ALA A 246 6.15 -11.10 -16.16
C ALA A 246 7.20 -12.03 -15.52
N ILE A 247 8.25 -11.47 -14.92
CA ILE A 247 9.27 -12.23 -14.19
C ILE A 247 8.67 -12.93 -12.97
N ILE A 248 7.77 -12.28 -12.22
CA ILE A 248 7.08 -12.92 -11.10
C ILE A 248 6.23 -14.09 -11.57
N HIS A 249 5.46 -13.94 -12.65
CA HIS A 249 4.69 -15.05 -13.21
C HIS A 249 5.59 -16.22 -13.62
N GLU A 250 6.72 -15.94 -14.28
CA GLU A 250 7.72 -16.96 -14.63
C GLU A 250 8.24 -17.69 -13.37
N ILE A 251 8.56 -16.96 -12.31
CA ILE A 251 9.00 -17.53 -11.03
C ILE A 251 7.90 -18.41 -10.42
N LEU A 252 6.64 -17.96 -10.43
CA LEU A 252 5.51 -18.72 -9.88
C LEU A 252 5.26 -20.03 -10.64
N ASP A 253 5.46 -20.04 -11.95
CA ASP A 253 5.34 -21.23 -12.79
C ASP A 253 6.48 -22.23 -12.56
N GLN A 254 7.68 -21.73 -12.24
CA GLN A 254 8.88 -22.55 -12.05
C GLN A 254 9.12 -22.99 -10.61
N THR A 255 8.53 -22.30 -9.63
CA THR A 255 8.74 -22.61 -8.20
C THR A 255 7.75 -23.69 -7.76
N PRO A 256 8.21 -24.94 -7.52
CA PRO A 256 7.31 -25.98 -7.05
C PRO A 256 6.88 -25.71 -5.61
N LEU A 257 5.66 -26.13 -5.27
CA LEU A 257 5.26 -26.29 -3.88
C LEU A 257 5.88 -27.60 -3.38
N ALA A 258 6.89 -27.52 -2.52
CA ALA A 258 7.47 -28.69 -1.86
C ALA A 258 6.47 -29.22 -0.83
N LEU A 259 5.56 -30.09 -1.27
CA LEU A 259 4.66 -30.83 -0.38
C LEU A 259 5.50 -31.89 0.34
N GLY A 260 5.80 -31.64 1.62
CA GLY A 260 6.35 -32.61 2.57
C GLY A 260 7.42 -33.54 2.01
N GLU A 261 8.70 -33.18 2.13
CA GLU A 261 9.68 -34.26 2.28
C GLU A 261 9.35 -34.97 3.59
N GLU A 262 8.95 -36.25 3.50
CA GLU A 262 8.94 -37.14 4.66
C GLU A 262 10.33 -37.04 5.31
N ILE A 263 10.34 -36.59 6.56
CA ILE A 263 11.55 -36.58 7.40
C ILE A 263 12.01 -38.05 7.47
N PRO A 264 13.25 -38.39 7.05
CA PRO A 264 13.79 -39.74 7.25
C PRO A 264 13.98 -40.07 8.74
#